data_AF-A0AAC9Q331-F1
#
_entry.id   AF-A0AAC9Q331-F1
#
_cell.length_a   1.000
_cell.length_b   1.000
_cell.length_c   1.000
_cell.angle_alpha   90.00
_cell.angle_beta   90.00
_cell.angle_gamma   90.00
#
_symmetry.space_group_name_H-M   'P 1'
#
loop_
_entity.id
_entity.type
_entity.pdbx_description
1 polymer ?
#
loop_
_entity_poly.entity_id
_entity_poly.type
_entity_poly.pdbx_seq_one_letter_code
_entity_poly.pdbx_strand_id
1 'polypeptide(L)'
;MNFKNTSKSKLTLAFISIVITFFVWQQGLRDSLNRPSVSFDISQKEQEIAELSVQSIPVNLKKFFILNDPVDQINKLLSDVPFEELTERNKLIRIITSELNNPLIYKNISKDFEDKNYKFMIDEIEKKSNNNSYKVNSEKFDLFKGDRFLYHLLSQKFDFDDSALISKSFSRKMFFKILAIRLIPLLTILIGSILALKILWTAISLKKFGWQEIKSLDLELIDMVLLIAGGFVVLGEVVSPLFSISLVELFSKNISNELSQSLKIFFGYLFMAIPPLWIVFYQIKSLNGEFTFKKDYLQFNFLPIKYAIIQGIKGWLTIVPFVLLISLIMNSLIDNQNGSNPLLEIVLNNNNYLSFFLLYITTTLLAPLFEEIIFRGILLPTLSRDFGVISGIIVSAFIFALAHLSLGEMPPLFVLGIGLAITRIASGSLFSSVIMHSLWNGLTFLNLFLLRT
;
A
#
# COMPACT_ATOMS: atom_id res chain seq x y z
N MET A 1 18.02 34.76 -7.98
CA MET A 1 18.23 34.34 -6.57
C MET A 1 19.57 34.86 -6.10
N ASN A 2 19.57 35.78 -5.12
CA ASN A 2 20.80 36.27 -4.51
C ASN A 2 21.22 35.30 -3.40
N PHE A 3 22.18 34.40 -3.66
CA PHE A 3 22.84 33.53 -2.66
C PHE A 3 23.78 34.32 -1.72
N LYS A 4 23.50 35.59 -1.44
CA LYS A 4 24.51 36.55 -0.98
C LYS A 4 25.06 36.30 0.44
N ASN A 5 24.49 35.37 1.22
CA ASN A 5 24.96 35.03 2.56
C ASN A 5 25.06 33.52 2.85
N THR A 6 24.92 32.65 1.85
CA THR A 6 24.96 31.20 2.07
C THR A 6 26.42 30.72 2.20
N SER A 7 26.77 30.06 3.32
CA SER A 7 28.15 29.60 3.52
C SER A 7 28.57 28.57 2.46
N LYS A 8 29.87 28.59 2.08
CA LYS A 8 30.42 27.61 1.13
C LYS A 8 30.20 26.16 1.60
N SER A 9 30.30 25.91 2.90
CA SER A 9 30.05 24.57 3.47
C SER A 9 28.61 24.10 3.26
N LYS A 10 27.62 24.99 3.44
CA LYS A 10 26.20 24.67 3.22
C LYS A 10 25.93 24.34 1.75
N LEU A 11 26.52 25.12 0.83
CA LEU A 11 26.45 24.86 -0.61
C LEU A 11 27.09 23.54 -1.01
N THR A 12 28.29 23.24 -0.50
CA THR A 12 28.97 21.97 -0.75
C THR A 12 28.15 20.78 -0.25
N LEU A 13 27.61 20.86 0.97
CA LEU A 13 26.76 19.81 1.52
C LEU A 13 25.51 19.60 0.68
N ALA A 14 24.81 20.68 0.32
CA ALA A 14 23.61 20.61 -0.52
C ALA A 14 23.90 19.97 -1.88
N PHE A 15 25.02 20.33 -2.51
CA PHE A 15 25.44 19.75 -3.78
C PHE A 15 25.72 18.25 -3.66
N ILE A 16 26.51 17.83 -2.65
CA ILE A 16 26.79 16.41 -2.41
C ILE A 16 25.49 15.63 -2.16
N SER A 17 24.59 16.18 -1.33
CA SER A 17 23.29 15.55 -1.05
C SER A 17 22.47 15.36 -2.32
N ILE A 18 22.36 16.37 -3.20
CA ILE A 18 21.64 16.25 -4.47
C ILE A 18 22.24 15.14 -5.35
N VAL A 19 23.58 15.10 -5.46
CA VAL A 19 24.25 14.08 -6.28
C VAL A 19 23.95 12.68 -5.77
N ILE A 20 24.03 12.45 -4.45
CA ILE A 20 23.70 11.14 -3.87
C ILE A 20 22.22 10.82 -4.08
N THR A 21 21.32 11.76 -3.78
CA THR A 21 19.88 11.59 -3.99
C THR A 21 19.55 11.22 -5.43
N PHE A 22 20.19 11.87 -6.41
CA PHE A 22 19.99 11.54 -7.83
C PHE A 22 20.29 10.07 -8.12
N PHE A 23 21.45 9.57 -7.67
CA PHE A 23 21.81 8.16 -7.89
C PHE A 23 20.93 7.18 -7.12
N VAL A 24 20.59 7.50 -5.87
CA VAL A 24 19.71 6.66 -5.03
C VAL A 24 18.33 6.55 -5.66
N TRP A 25 17.73 7.67 -6.05
CA TRP A 25 16.40 7.68 -6.65
C TRP A 25 16.39 7.09 -8.06
N GLN A 26 17.41 7.35 -8.89
CA GLN A 26 17.55 6.71 -10.19
C GLN A 26 17.61 5.19 -10.06
N GLN A 27 18.42 4.69 -9.12
CA GLN A 27 18.54 3.26 -8.85
C GLN A 27 17.22 2.68 -8.34
N GLY A 28 16.56 3.33 -7.37
CA GLY A 28 15.27 2.89 -6.83
C GLY A 28 14.17 2.81 -7.88
N LEU A 29 14.07 3.79 -8.77
CA LEU A 29 13.11 3.75 -9.89
C LEU A 29 13.42 2.64 -10.89
N ARG A 30 14.71 2.39 -11.19
CA ARG A 30 15.11 1.28 -12.04
C ARG A 30 14.77 -0.06 -11.41
N ASP A 31 15.01 -0.21 -10.12
CA ASP A 31 14.71 -1.45 -9.39
C ASP A 31 13.20 -1.70 -9.32
N SER A 32 12.38 -0.64 -9.25
CA SER A 32 10.91 -0.75 -9.30
C SER A 32 10.39 -1.43 -10.56
N LEU A 33 11.05 -1.29 -11.72
CA LEU A 33 10.65 -1.96 -12.97
C LEU A 33 10.79 -3.49 -12.89
N ASN A 34 11.69 -3.98 -12.04
CA ASN A 34 11.99 -5.40 -11.89
C ASN A 34 11.22 -6.04 -10.74
N ARG A 35 10.46 -5.27 -9.95
CA ARG A 35 9.70 -5.81 -8.81
C ARG A 35 8.42 -6.49 -9.31
N PRO A 36 8.10 -7.69 -8.80
CA PRO A 36 6.85 -8.34 -9.14
C PRO A 36 5.67 -7.50 -8.63
N SER A 37 4.59 -7.50 -9.40
CA SER A 37 3.34 -6.86 -9.01
C SER A 37 2.55 -7.78 -8.07
N VAL A 38 2.07 -7.23 -6.95
CA VAL A 38 1.13 -7.95 -6.07
C VAL A 38 -0.31 -7.96 -6.60
N SER A 39 -0.57 -7.37 -7.77
CA SER A 39 -1.93 -7.30 -8.33
C SER A 39 -2.50 -8.68 -8.64
N PHE A 40 -1.63 -9.62 -9.07
CA PHE A 40 -1.98 -11.02 -9.25
C PHE A 40 -2.48 -11.64 -7.94
N ASP A 41 -1.69 -11.52 -6.86
CA ASP A 41 -2.04 -12.09 -5.55
C ASP A 41 -3.31 -11.47 -4.98
N ILE A 42 -3.47 -10.15 -5.12
CA ILE A 42 -4.70 -9.43 -4.72
C ILE A 42 -5.90 -9.99 -5.48
N SER A 43 -5.81 -10.09 -6.81
CA SER A 43 -6.90 -10.58 -7.65
C SER A 43 -7.24 -12.03 -7.32
N GLN A 44 -6.23 -12.89 -7.14
CA GLN A 44 -6.42 -14.28 -6.73
C GLN A 44 -7.16 -14.34 -5.38
N LYS A 45 -6.69 -13.60 -4.36
CA LYS A 45 -7.31 -13.56 -3.02
C LYS A 45 -8.76 -13.07 -3.05
N GLU A 46 -9.08 -12.08 -3.89
CA GLU A 46 -10.46 -11.63 -4.08
C GLU A 46 -11.36 -12.75 -4.60
N GLN A 47 -10.89 -13.53 -5.58
CA GLN A 47 -11.65 -14.67 -6.11
C GLN A 47 -11.75 -15.82 -5.11
N GLU A 48 -10.70 -16.09 -4.33
CA GLU A 48 -10.74 -17.09 -3.25
C GLU A 48 -11.85 -16.75 -2.22
N ILE A 49 -11.92 -15.48 -1.78
CA ILE A 49 -12.97 -15.01 -0.87
C ILE A 49 -14.35 -15.10 -1.54
N ALA A 50 -14.44 -14.75 -2.84
CA ALA A 50 -15.69 -14.83 -3.58
C ALA A 50 -16.21 -16.28 -3.59
N GLU A 51 -15.37 -17.27 -3.88
CA GLU A 51 -15.74 -18.69 -3.85
C GLU A 51 -16.20 -19.13 -2.46
N LEU A 52 -15.42 -18.81 -1.42
CA LEU A 52 -15.76 -19.15 -0.04
C LEU A 52 -17.05 -18.46 0.47
N SER A 53 -17.50 -17.41 -0.21
CA SER A 53 -18.73 -16.68 0.12
C SER A 53 -20.00 -17.21 -0.58
N VAL A 54 -19.86 -18.07 -1.60
CA VAL A 54 -20.95 -18.52 -2.50
C VAL A 54 -22.19 -19.00 -1.74
N GLN A 55 -21.99 -19.82 -0.70
CA GLN A 55 -23.09 -20.42 0.07
C GLN A 55 -23.92 -19.38 0.86
N SER A 56 -23.36 -18.21 1.13
CA SER A 56 -24.00 -17.17 1.95
C SER A 56 -24.48 -15.96 1.15
N ILE A 57 -24.20 -15.90 -0.15
CA ILE A 57 -24.68 -14.82 -1.01
C ILE A 57 -26.19 -15.00 -1.24
N PRO A 58 -27.02 -13.97 -0.97
CA PRO A 58 -28.44 -14.00 -1.30
C PRO A 58 -28.67 -14.26 -2.79
N VAL A 59 -29.65 -15.11 -3.14
CA VAL A 59 -29.90 -15.56 -4.52
C VAL A 59 -30.09 -14.39 -5.49
N ASN A 60 -30.79 -13.34 -5.05
CA ASN A 60 -31.02 -12.11 -5.82
C ASN A 60 -29.75 -11.28 -6.06
N LEU A 61 -28.74 -11.42 -5.21
CA LEU A 61 -27.46 -10.70 -5.30
C LEU A 61 -26.37 -11.51 -5.99
N LYS A 62 -26.58 -12.83 -6.23
CA LYS A 62 -25.54 -13.71 -6.77
C LYS A 62 -24.97 -13.21 -8.10
N LYS A 63 -25.82 -12.72 -9.02
CA LYS A 63 -25.40 -12.17 -10.32
C LYS A 63 -24.59 -10.85 -10.23
N PHE A 64 -24.71 -10.13 -9.12
CA PHE A 64 -23.97 -8.88 -8.90
C PHE A 64 -22.59 -9.14 -8.27
N PHE A 65 -22.48 -10.15 -7.39
CA PHE A 65 -21.23 -10.50 -6.72
C PHE A 65 -20.42 -11.55 -7.48
N ILE A 66 -21.05 -12.38 -8.30
CA ILE A 66 -20.39 -13.44 -9.07
C ILE A 66 -20.85 -13.25 -10.53
N LEU A 67 -20.07 -12.48 -11.29
CA LEU A 67 -20.31 -12.26 -12.72
C LEU A 67 -19.88 -13.50 -13.53
N ASN A 68 -18.68 -13.99 -13.24
CA ASN A 68 -18.14 -15.25 -13.76
C ASN A 68 -17.83 -16.15 -12.57
N ASP A 69 -17.69 -17.45 -12.84
CA ASP A 69 -17.28 -18.41 -11.82
C ASP A 69 -15.91 -18.00 -11.22
N PRO A 70 -15.76 -17.91 -9.88
CA PRO A 70 -14.51 -17.49 -9.27
C PRO A 70 -13.36 -18.48 -9.51
N VAL A 71 -13.66 -19.78 -9.56
CA VAL A 71 -12.67 -20.84 -9.77
C VAL A 71 -12.14 -20.78 -11.21
N ASP A 72 -13.02 -20.55 -12.19
CA ASP A 72 -12.62 -20.33 -13.59
C ASP A 72 -11.73 -19.08 -13.75
N GLN A 73 -12.04 -17.99 -13.04
CA GLN A 73 -11.23 -16.78 -13.05
C GLN A 73 -9.83 -17.03 -12.48
N ILE A 74 -9.73 -17.76 -11.36
CA ILE A 74 -8.44 -18.17 -10.79
C ILE A 74 -7.65 -19.02 -11.78
N ASN A 75 -8.30 -19.99 -12.44
CA ASN A 75 -7.65 -20.83 -13.44
C ASN A 75 -7.11 -20.01 -14.63
N LYS A 76 -7.89 -19.03 -15.11
CA LYS A 76 -7.46 -18.12 -16.17
C LYS A 76 -6.23 -17.32 -15.74
N LEU A 77 -6.27 -16.70 -14.56
CA LEU A 77 -5.13 -15.95 -14.00
C LEU A 77 -3.88 -16.83 -13.90
N LEU A 78 -4.02 -18.05 -13.39
CA LEU A 78 -2.91 -19.01 -13.25
C LEU A 78 -2.37 -19.53 -14.58
N SER A 79 -3.18 -19.48 -15.64
CA SER A 79 -2.80 -19.94 -16.97
C SER A 79 -1.96 -18.91 -17.74
N ASP A 80 -2.06 -17.64 -17.37
CA ASP A 80 -1.27 -16.54 -17.94
C ASP A 80 0.20 -16.55 -17.44
N VAL A 81 0.49 -17.32 -16.39
CA VAL A 81 1.84 -17.47 -15.81
C VAL A 81 2.44 -18.84 -16.20
N PRO A 82 3.73 -18.91 -16.62
CA PRO A 82 4.43 -20.17 -16.86
C PRO A 82 4.34 -21.10 -15.64
N PHE A 83 4.13 -22.39 -15.88
CA PHE A 83 3.88 -23.35 -14.80
C PHE A 83 5.05 -23.45 -13.82
N GLU A 84 6.28 -23.31 -14.31
CA GLU A 84 7.52 -23.37 -13.55
C GLU A 84 7.70 -22.19 -12.60
N GLU A 85 7.11 -21.04 -12.92
CA GLU A 85 7.17 -19.81 -12.11
C GLU A 85 6.11 -19.79 -10.99
N LEU A 86 5.10 -20.66 -11.06
CA LEU A 86 4.06 -20.75 -10.04
C LEU A 86 4.61 -21.33 -8.74
N THR A 87 4.12 -20.82 -7.61
CA THR A 87 4.31 -21.47 -6.31
C THR A 87 3.70 -22.87 -6.31
N GLU A 88 4.20 -23.80 -5.50
CA GLU A 88 3.63 -25.16 -5.41
C GLU A 88 2.13 -25.15 -5.08
N ARG A 89 1.70 -24.22 -4.21
CA ARG A 89 0.28 -23.97 -3.93
C ARG A 89 -0.49 -23.65 -5.20
N ASN A 90 -0.01 -22.70 -6.00
CA ASN A 90 -0.67 -22.23 -7.20
C ASN A 90 -0.61 -23.26 -8.35
N LYS A 91 0.48 -24.04 -8.45
CA LYS A 91 0.56 -25.23 -9.31
C LYS A 91 -0.56 -26.22 -8.96
N LEU A 92 -0.72 -26.54 -7.68
CA LEU A 92 -1.76 -27.46 -7.22
C LEU A 92 -3.17 -26.92 -7.49
N ILE A 93 -3.44 -25.64 -7.21
CA ILE A 93 -4.74 -25.01 -7.52
C ILE A 93 -5.02 -25.13 -9.03
N ARG A 94 -4.08 -24.75 -9.89
CA ARG A 94 -4.23 -24.87 -11.35
C ARG A 94 -4.55 -26.30 -11.78
N ILE A 95 -3.89 -27.31 -11.21
CA ILE A 95 -4.15 -28.74 -11.51
C ILE A 95 -5.54 -29.17 -11.03
N ILE A 96 -6.02 -28.64 -9.90
CA ILE A 96 -7.35 -28.95 -9.38
C ILE A 96 -8.43 -28.34 -10.28
N THR A 97 -8.26 -27.08 -10.70
CA THR A 97 -9.28 -26.29 -11.40
C THR A 97 -9.29 -26.46 -12.92
N SER A 98 -8.20 -26.90 -13.54
CA SER A 98 -8.07 -26.92 -15.01
C SER A 98 -8.79 -28.06 -15.75
N GLU A 99 -9.50 -28.97 -15.06
CA GLU A 99 -10.08 -30.18 -15.66
C GLU A 99 -9.17 -30.78 -16.75
N LEU A 100 -7.96 -31.21 -16.38
CA LEU A 100 -7.10 -31.94 -17.31
C LEU A 100 -7.72 -33.33 -17.57
N ASN A 101 -8.65 -33.36 -18.52
CA ASN A 101 -9.29 -34.53 -19.12
C ASN A 101 -8.31 -35.42 -19.91
N ASN A 102 -6.99 -35.22 -19.74
CA ASN A 102 -5.96 -35.96 -20.44
C ASN A 102 -5.02 -36.68 -19.45
N PRO A 103 -5.24 -37.97 -19.15
CA PRO A 103 -4.47 -38.72 -18.16
C PRO A 103 -2.96 -38.82 -18.46
N LEU A 104 -2.55 -38.54 -19.71
CA LEU A 104 -1.14 -38.51 -20.12
C LEU A 104 -0.33 -37.36 -19.51
N ILE A 105 -0.99 -36.28 -19.05
CA ILE A 105 -0.32 -35.09 -18.51
C ILE A 105 0.14 -35.29 -17.06
N TYR A 106 -0.54 -36.12 -16.26
CA TYR A 106 -0.15 -36.35 -14.85
C TYR A 106 1.17 -37.12 -14.69
N LYS A 107 1.62 -37.82 -15.74
CA LYS A 107 2.78 -38.71 -15.66
C LYS A 107 4.06 -37.89 -15.53
N ASN A 108 4.61 -37.84 -14.32
CA ASN A 108 5.82 -37.11 -13.87
C ASN A 108 5.62 -35.70 -13.30
N ILE A 109 4.41 -35.15 -13.18
CA ILE A 109 4.20 -33.80 -12.60
C ILE A 109 4.60 -33.73 -11.12
N SER A 110 4.54 -34.84 -10.38
CA SER A 110 5.00 -34.89 -8.98
C SER A 110 6.48 -34.54 -8.81
N LYS A 111 7.28 -34.56 -9.89
CA LYS A 111 8.68 -34.12 -9.89
C LYS A 111 8.85 -32.60 -9.86
N ASP A 112 7.82 -31.84 -10.25
CA ASP A 112 7.82 -30.37 -10.26
C ASP A 112 7.48 -29.75 -8.90
N PHE A 113 7.26 -30.61 -7.91
CA PHE A 113 7.05 -30.26 -6.51
C PHE A 113 8.32 -30.64 -5.72
N GLU A 114 8.63 -29.87 -4.69
CA GLU A 114 9.68 -30.14 -3.72
C GLU A 114 9.07 -30.62 -2.40
N ASP A 115 8.03 -29.95 -1.93
CA ASP A 115 7.37 -30.21 -0.65
C ASP A 115 6.58 -31.53 -0.66
N LYS A 116 6.74 -32.29 0.43
CA LYS A 116 6.20 -33.65 0.56
C LYS A 116 4.67 -33.68 0.60
N ASN A 117 4.03 -32.66 1.14
CA ASN A 117 2.58 -32.58 1.25
C ASN A 117 1.95 -32.35 -0.12
N TYR A 118 2.52 -31.44 -0.93
CA TYR A 118 2.04 -31.21 -2.29
C TYR A 118 2.31 -32.42 -3.20
N LYS A 119 3.49 -33.06 -3.10
CA LYS A 119 3.77 -34.34 -3.79
C LYS A 119 2.73 -35.40 -3.49
N PHE A 120 2.47 -35.64 -2.20
CA PHE A 120 1.46 -36.57 -1.77
C PHE A 120 0.09 -36.24 -2.38
N MET A 121 -0.28 -34.95 -2.42
CA MET A 121 -1.55 -34.53 -2.99
C MET A 121 -1.67 -34.83 -4.49
N ILE A 122 -0.60 -34.59 -5.24
CA ILE A 122 -0.55 -34.91 -6.67
C ILE A 122 -0.69 -36.40 -6.92
N ASP A 123 -0.03 -37.25 -6.13
CA ASP A 123 -0.16 -38.70 -6.25
C ASP A 123 -1.61 -39.17 -6.00
N GLU A 124 -2.31 -38.55 -5.05
CA GLU A 124 -3.72 -38.86 -4.76
C GLU A 124 -4.66 -38.36 -5.88
N ILE A 125 -4.37 -37.20 -6.47
CA ILE A 125 -5.09 -36.68 -7.64
C ILE A 125 -4.89 -37.59 -8.85
N GLU A 126 -3.67 -38.07 -9.10
CA GLU A 126 -3.36 -39.01 -10.18
C GLU A 126 -4.12 -40.33 -9.99
N LYS A 127 -4.16 -40.87 -8.76
CA LYS A 127 -4.94 -42.07 -8.44
C LYS A 127 -6.44 -41.87 -8.68
N LYS A 128 -7.03 -40.75 -8.25
CA LYS A 128 -8.45 -40.46 -8.51
C LYS A 128 -8.74 -40.27 -9.99
N SER A 129 -7.83 -39.61 -10.73
CA SER A 129 -7.97 -39.44 -12.18
C SER A 129 -7.90 -40.76 -12.95
N ASN A 130 -7.13 -41.73 -12.47
CA ASN A 130 -7.02 -43.06 -13.08
C ASN A 130 -8.14 -44.02 -12.64
N ASN A 131 -8.75 -43.79 -11.47
CA ASN A 131 -9.83 -44.60 -10.94
C ASN A 131 -10.87 -43.73 -10.23
N ASN A 132 -12.01 -43.49 -10.89
CA ASN A 132 -13.12 -42.71 -10.33
C ASN A 132 -13.71 -43.29 -9.04
N SER A 133 -13.52 -44.59 -8.75
CA SER A 133 -13.99 -45.20 -7.51
C SER A 133 -12.99 -45.07 -6.35
N TYR A 134 -11.84 -44.41 -6.57
CA TYR A 134 -10.81 -44.22 -5.56
C TYR A 134 -11.33 -43.28 -4.46
N LYS A 135 -11.33 -43.79 -3.22
CA LYS A 135 -11.66 -43.01 -2.02
C LYS A 135 -10.40 -42.79 -1.21
N VAL A 136 -10.00 -41.53 -1.09
CA VAL A 136 -8.87 -41.12 -0.25
C VAL A 136 -9.29 -41.12 1.22
N ASN A 137 -8.36 -41.44 2.13
CA ASN A 137 -8.59 -41.17 3.55
C ASN A 137 -8.64 -39.65 3.76
N SER A 138 -9.82 -39.12 4.07
CA SER A 138 -10.06 -37.69 4.24
C SER A 138 -9.20 -37.05 5.32
N GLU A 139 -8.78 -37.82 6.33
CA GLU A 139 -7.89 -37.35 7.40
C GLU A 139 -6.51 -36.91 6.87
N LYS A 140 -6.08 -37.42 5.71
CA LYS A 140 -4.82 -36.99 5.08
C LYS A 140 -4.92 -35.60 4.44
N PHE A 141 -6.13 -35.12 4.15
CA PHE A 141 -6.35 -33.74 3.69
C PHE A 141 -6.27 -32.72 4.84
N ASP A 142 -6.25 -33.18 6.10
CA ASP A 142 -6.15 -32.30 7.26
C ASP A 142 -4.89 -31.43 7.26
N LEU A 143 -3.84 -31.88 6.57
CA LEU A 143 -2.60 -31.15 6.33
C LEU A 143 -2.85 -29.78 5.66
N PHE A 144 -3.94 -29.64 4.90
CA PHE A 144 -4.30 -28.42 4.17
C PHE A 144 -5.37 -27.58 4.89
N LYS A 145 -5.80 -27.93 6.11
CA LYS A 145 -6.81 -27.16 6.86
C LYS A 145 -6.42 -25.70 7.12
N GLY A 146 -5.12 -25.40 7.12
CA GLY A 146 -4.61 -24.02 7.21
C GLY A 146 -4.98 -23.15 6.00
N ASP A 147 -5.13 -23.77 4.83
CA ASP A 147 -5.54 -23.12 3.59
C ASP A 147 -6.98 -23.52 3.24
N ARG A 148 -7.92 -22.72 3.75
CA ARG A 148 -9.35 -23.03 3.66
C ARG A 148 -9.87 -23.08 2.23
N PHE A 149 -9.30 -22.27 1.34
CA PHE A 149 -9.66 -22.28 -0.07
C PHE A 149 -9.19 -23.56 -0.75
N LEU A 150 -7.92 -23.92 -0.58
CA LEU A 150 -7.39 -25.16 -1.16
C LEU A 150 -8.09 -26.39 -0.59
N TYR A 151 -8.38 -26.41 0.71
CA TYR A 151 -9.15 -27.48 1.34
C TYR A 151 -10.57 -27.58 0.76
N HIS A 152 -11.22 -26.45 0.48
CA HIS A 152 -12.53 -26.40 -0.18
C HIS A 152 -12.47 -26.95 -1.61
N LEU A 153 -11.45 -26.60 -2.40
CA LEU A 153 -11.29 -27.17 -3.74
C LEU A 153 -11.04 -28.68 -3.70
N LEU A 154 -10.26 -29.16 -2.73
CA LEU A 154 -10.02 -30.58 -2.53
C LEU A 154 -11.29 -31.32 -2.10
N SER A 155 -12.13 -30.71 -1.27
CA SER A 155 -13.41 -31.31 -0.83
C SER A 155 -14.34 -31.54 -2.02
N GLN A 156 -14.45 -30.55 -2.91
CA GLN A 156 -15.18 -30.65 -4.17
C GLN A 156 -14.58 -31.72 -5.09
N LYS A 157 -13.24 -31.75 -5.23
CA LYS A 157 -12.57 -32.72 -6.11
C LYS A 157 -12.63 -34.16 -5.59
N PHE A 158 -12.62 -34.38 -4.28
CA PHE A 158 -12.57 -35.71 -3.65
C PHE A 158 -13.91 -36.17 -3.03
N ASP A 159 -14.95 -35.35 -3.09
CA ASP A 159 -16.30 -35.62 -2.58
C ASP A 159 -16.33 -35.92 -1.07
N PHE A 160 -15.59 -35.14 -0.28
CA PHE A 160 -15.64 -35.21 1.20
C PHE A 160 -16.25 -33.95 1.81
N ASP A 161 -16.75 -34.09 3.04
CA ASP A 161 -17.41 -32.97 3.75
C ASP A 161 -16.38 -31.97 4.31
N ASP A 162 -16.56 -30.69 3.99
CA ASP A 162 -15.78 -29.57 4.52
C ASP A 162 -16.60 -28.60 5.38
N SER A 163 -17.88 -28.93 5.65
CA SER A 163 -18.82 -28.05 6.35
C SER A 163 -18.34 -27.64 7.75
N ALA A 164 -17.49 -28.45 8.38
CA ALA A 164 -16.83 -28.13 9.64
C ALA A 164 -15.88 -26.92 9.53
N LEU A 165 -15.20 -26.75 8.40
CA LEU A 165 -14.33 -25.59 8.10
C LEU A 165 -15.10 -24.47 7.40
N ILE A 166 -15.81 -24.80 6.32
CA ILE A 166 -16.60 -23.86 5.51
C ILE A 166 -18.02 -23.79 6.06
N SER A 167 -18.12 -23.46 7.35
CA SER A 167 -19.42 -23.29 7.99
C SER A 167 -20.19 -22.12 7.39
N LYS A 168 -21.52 -22.14 7.48
CA LYS A 168 -22.38 -21.00 7.10
C LYS A 168 -21.96 -19.68 7.76
N SER A 169 -21.47 -19.74 9.01
CA SER A 169 -20.94 -18.56 9.71
C SER A 169 -19.65 -18.03 9.07
N PHE A 170 -18.74 -18.94 8.68
CA PHE A 170 -17.50 -18.58 7.97
C PHE A 170 -17.80 -17.99 6.59
N SER A 171 -18.63 -18.67 5.80
CA SER A 171 -19.05 -18.19 4.48
C SER A 171 -19.74 -16.82 4.55
N ARG A 172 -20.54 -16.55 5.60
CA ARG A 172 -21.13 -15.23 5.85
C ARG A 172 -20.08 -14.16 6.15
N LYS A 173 -19.00 -14.49 6.87
CA LYS A 173 -17.87 -13.57 7.08
C LYS A 173 -17.17 -13.24 5.76
N MET A 174 -16.93 -14.24 4.90
CA MET A 174 -16.36 -14.03 3.56
C MET A 174 -17.28 -13.15 2.70
N PHE A 175 -18.59 -13.37 2.76
CA PHE A 175 -19.58 -12.51 2.09
C PHE A 175 -19.47 -11.05 2.53
N PHE A 176 -19.38 -10.77 3.83
CA PHE A 176 -19.21 -9.39 4.31
C PHE A 176 -17.86 -8.78 3.90
N LYS A 177 -16.79 -9.59 3.82
CA LYS A 177 -15.48 -9.14 3.33
C LYS A 177 -15.56 -8.72 1.86
N ILE A 178 -16.05 -9.58 0.97
CA ILE A 178 -16.15 -9.25 -0.46
C ILE A 178 -17.13 -8.09 -0.70
N LEU A 179 -18.19 -8.01 0.10
CA LEU A 179 -19.11 -6.88 0.09
C LEU A 179 -18.39 -5.57 0.42
N ALA A 180 -17.56 -5.55 1.47
CA ALA A 180 -16.79 -4.39 1.86
C ALA A 180 -15.73 -4.01 0.81
N ILE A 181 -14.96 -4.99 0.31
CA ILE A 181 -13.93 -4.80 -0.72
C ILE A 181 -14.50 -4.14 -1.97
N ARG A 182 -15.72 -4.52 -2.39
CA ARG A 182 -16.35 -3.96 -3.60
C ARG A 182 -17.14 -2.68 -3.37
N LEU A 183 -17.91 -2.59 -2.28
CA LEU A 183 -18.78 -1.43 -2.05
C LEU A 183 -18.03 -0.20 -1.55
N ILE A 184 -17.00 -0.35 -0.71
CA ILE A 184 -16.30 0.81 -0.14
C ILE A 184 -15.67 1.67 -1.25
N PRO A 185 -14.89 1.11 -2.20
CA PRO A 185 -14.34 1.90 -3.31
C PRO A 185 -15.44 2.51 -4.19
N LEU A 186 -16.48 1.74 -4.52
CA LEU A 186 -17.59 2.21 -5.37
C LEU A 186 -18.32 3.41 -4.76
N LEU A 187 -18.70 3.32 -3.48
CA LEU A 187 -19.37 4.41 -2.77
C LEU A 187 -18.44 5.61 -2.62
N THR A 188 -17.15 5.39 -2.39
CA THR A 188 -16.15 6.46 -2.30
C THR A 188 -15.99 7.20 -3.62
N ILE A 189 -15.93 6.47 -4.74
CA ILE A 189 -15.88 7.07 -6.09
C ILE A 189 -17.15 7.89 -6.35
N LEU A 190 -18.33 7.34 -6.04
CA LEU A 190 -19.60 8.01 -6.29
C LEU A 190 -19.73 9.30 -5.48
N ILE A 191 -19.58 9.21 -4.15
CA ILE A 191 -19.68 10.34 -3.23
C ILE A 191 -18.58 11.37 -3.54
N GLY A 192 -17.36 10.89 -3.77
CA GLY A 192 -16.20 11.70 -4.11
C GLY A 192 -16.37 12.48 -5.40
N SER A 193 -16.91 11.85 -6.45
CA SER A 193 -17.15 12.49 -7.74
C SER A 193 -18.21 13.59 -7.62
N ILE A 194 -19.30 13.33 -6.90
CA ILE A 194 -20.33 14.35 -6.62
C ILE A 194 -19.72 15.54 -5.86
N LEU A 195 -18.89 15.26 -4.85
CA LEU A 195 -18.23 16.29 -4.06
C LEU A 195 -17.23 17.11 -4.89
N ALA A 196 -16.42 16.45 -5.72
CA ALA A 196 -15.46 17.09 -6.61
C ALA A 196 -16.16 18.02 -7.62
N LEU A 197 -17.23 17.54 -8.26
CA LEU A 197 -18.06 18.35 -9.16
C LEU A 197 -18.67 19.55 -8.46
N LYS A 198 -19.19 19.36 -7.23
CA LYS A 198 -19.73 20.46 -6.42
C LYS A 198 -18.67 21.51 -6.11
N ILE A 199 -17.47 21.10 -5.71
CA ILE A 199 -16.35 22.01 -5.42
C ILE A 199 -15.93 22.76 -6.67
N LEU A 200 -15.77 22.06 -7.80
CA LEU A 200 -15.40 22.64 -9.08
C LEU A 200 -16.42 23.66 -9.55
N TRP A 201 -17.71 23.31 -9.52
CA TRP A 201 -18.81 24.21 -9.85
C TRP A 201 -18.80 25.47 -8.99
N THR A 202 -18.60 25.32 -7.69
CA THR A 202 -18.54 26.45 -6.74
C THR A 202 -17.35 27.35 -7.04
N ALA A 203 -16.18 26.77 -7.30
CA ALA A 203 -14.96 27.52 -7.61
C ALA A 203 -15.10 28.33 -8.91
N ILE A 204 -15.67 27.72 -9.96
CA ILE A 204 -15.94 28.38 -11.24
C ILE A 204 -16.98 29.51 -11.05
N SER A 205 -18.08 29.22 -10.36
CA SER A 205 -19.19 30.16 -10.17
C SER A 205 -18.78 31.40 -9.35
N LEU A 206 -17.98 31.21 -8.30
CA LEU A 206 -17.58 32.30 -7.40
C LEU A 206 -16.33 33.06 -7.87
N LYS A 207 -15.61 32.55 -8.88
CA LYS A 207 -14.29 33.06 -9.32
C LYS A 207 -13.30 33.32 -8.17
N LYS A 208 -13.50 32.66 -7.02
CA LYS A 208 -12.69 32.80 -5.82
C LYS A 208 -12.28 31.41 -5.35
N PHE A 209 -10.98 31.22 -5.22
CA PHE A 209 -10.42 30.09 -4.51
C PHE A 209 -10.14 30.52 -3.07
N GLY A 210 -10.77 29.87 -2.11
CA GLY A 210 -10.60 30.15 -0.67
C GLY A 210 -9.31 29.57 -0.12
N TRP A 211 -8.17 29.93 -0.70
CA TRP A 211 -6.86 29.56 -0.16
C TRP A 211 -6.63 30.28 1.18
N GLN A 212 -6.31 29.53 2.24
CA GLN A 212 -5.84 30.16 3.48
C GLN A 212 -4.39 30.60 3.31
N GLU A 213 -4.02 31.67 4.00
CA GLU A 213 -2.63 32.11 4.06
C GLU A 213 -1.81 31.10 4.89
N ILE A 214 -0.89 30.41 4.23
CA ILE A 214 0.08 29.54 4.89
C ILE A 214 1.29 30.38 5.28
N LYS A 215 1.71 30.28 6.53
CA LYS A 215 2.89 30.97 7.03
C LYS A 215 4.12 30.09 6.81
N SER A 216 4.99 30.49 5.89
CA SER A 216 6.29 29.85 5.72
C SER A 216 7.26 30.25 6.83
N LEU A 217 8.11 29.32 7.25
CA LEU A 217 9.32 29.69 7.97
C LEU A 217 10.25 30.45 7.03
N ASP A 218 11.09 31.33 7.57
CA ASP A 218 12.06 32.11 6.78
C ASP A 218 13.28 31.26 6.39
N LEU A 219 13.02 30.10 5.79
CA LEU A 219 14.01 29.15 5.31
C LEU A 219 14.30 29.38 3.84
N GLU A 220 15.54 29.18 3.42
CA GLU A 220 15.94 29.30 2.01
C GLU A 220 15.69 27.99 1.27
N LEU A 221 15.72 28.01 -0.07
CA LEU A 221 15.65 26.76 -0.85
C LEU A 221 16.78 25.79 -0.55
N ILE A 222 17.96 26.29 -0.18
CA ILE A 222 19.06 25.41 0.20
C ILE A 222 18.77 24.65 1.50
N ASP A 223 17.97 25.22 2.41
CA ASP A 223 17.49 24.53 3.61
C ASP A 223 16.54 23.39 3.25
N MET A 224 15.73 23.57 2.20
CA MET A 224 14.85 22.53 1.68
C MET A 224 15.64 21.40 1.00
N VAL A 225 16.70 21.75 0.25
CA VAL A 225 17.62 20.76 -0.33
C VAL A 225 18.27 19.94 0.77
N LEU A 226 18.81 20.57 1.81
CA LEU A 226 19.43 19.84 2.92
C LEU A 226 18.41 19.00 3.69
N LEU A 227 17.18 19.47 3.85
CA LEU A 227 16.13 18.73 4.52
C LEU A 227 15.72 17.48 3.73
N ILE A 228 15.44 17.63 2.43
CA ILE A 228 14.97 16.53 1.56
C ILE A 228 16.13 15.64 1.13
N ALA A 229 17.10 16.18 0.39
CA ALA A 229 18.20 15.38 -0.15
C ALA A 229 19.13 14.90 0.98
N GLY A 230 19.51 15.79 1.90
CA GLY A 230 20.42 15.45 2.99
C GLY A 230 19.76 14.62 4.09
N GLY A 231 18.68 15.15 4.67
CA GLY A 231 17.98 14.56 5.81
C GLY A 231 17.15 13.35 5.45
N PHE A 232 16.16 13.55 4.59
CA PHE A 232 15.18 12.52 4.24
C PHE A 232 15.79 11.39 3.42
N VAL A 233 16.55 11.70 2.35
CA VAL A 233 17.10 10.69 1.44
C VAL A 233 18.43 10.14 1.94
N VAL A 234 19.48 10.97 2.02
CA VAL A 234 20.84 10.47 2.34
C VAL A 234 20.89 9.88 3.75
N LEU A 235 20.50 10.63 4.77
CA LEU A 235 20.54 10.12 6.14
C LEU A 235 19.37 9.18 6.43
N GLY A 236 18.17 9.50 5.95
CA GLY A 236 16.95 8.73 6.24
C GLY A 236 16.81 7.44 5.43
N GLU A 237 16.91 7.49 4.10
CA GLU A 237 16.70 6.30 3.26
C GLU A 237 17.96 5.43 3.13
N VAL A 238 19.16 6.02 3.09
CA VAL A 238 20.40 5.24 2.87
C VAL A 238 21.01 4.77 4.19
N VAL A 239 21.12 5.65 5.19
CA VAL A 239 21.85 5.32 6.44
C VAL A 239 20.93 4.64 7.46
N SER A 240 19.70 5.09 7.65
CA SER A 240 18.81 4.55 8.70
C SER A 240 18.49 3.05 8.60
N PRO A 241 18.32 2.43 7.41
CA PRO A 241 18.10 1.00 7.33
C PRO A 241 19.23 0.17 7.94
N LEU A 242 20.48 0.64 7.90
CA LEU A 242 21.62 -0.06 8.49
C LEU A 242 21.45 -0.22 10.01
N PHE A 243 20.95 0.82 10.68
CA PHE A 243 20.66 0.77 12.11
C PHE A 243 19.46 -0.11 12.44
N SER A 244 18.40 -0.06 11.63
CA SER A 244 17.21 -0.89 11.83
C SER A 244 17.54 -2.38 11.69
N ILE A 245 18.23 -2.75 10.61
CA ILE A 245 18.65 -4.14 10.35
C ILE A 245 19.54 -4.62 11.50
N SER A 246 20.58 -3.85 11.85
CA SER A 246 21.50 -4.21 12.94
C SER A 246 20.78 -4.39 14.28
N LEU A 247 19.84 -3.49 14.61
CA LEU A 247 19.08 -3.56 15.86
C LEU A 247 18.22 -4.82 15.91
N VAL A 248 17.44 -5.09 14.86
CA VAL A 248 16.52 -6.24 14.85
C VAL A 248 17.26 -7.56 14.81
N GLU A 249 18.42 -7.62 14.16
CA GLU A 249 19.25 -8.83 14.10
C GLU A 249 19.70 -9.32 15.47
N LEU A 250 19.91 -8.42 16.44
CA LEU A 250 20.31 -8.76 17.82
C LEU A 250 19.35 -9.71 18.52
N PHE A 251 18.06 -9.67 18.19
CA PHE A 251 17.03 -10.50 18.82
C PHE A 251 16.16 -11.27 17.80
N SER A 252 16.52 -11.21 16.52
CA SER A 252 15.82 -11.89 15.41
C SER A 252 15.72 -13.41 15.58
N LYS A 253 16.71 -14.04 16.23
CA LYS A 253 16.75 -15.50 16.46
C LYS A 253 15.58 -16.04 17.28
N ASN A 254 14.94 -15.20 18.08
CA ASN A 254 13.89 -15.60 19.01
C ASN A 254 12.48 -15.23 18.54
N ILE A 255 12.33 -14.71 17.32
CA ILE A 255 11.06 -14.24 16.78
C ILE A 255 10.80 -14.83 15.39
N SER A 256 9.54 -14.82 14.97
CA SER A 256 9.17 -15.30 13.63
C SER A 256 9.71 -14.37 12.54
N ASN A 257 9.91 -14.89 11.33
CA ASN A 257 10.43 -14.12 10.19
C ASN A 257 9.52 -12.93 9.86
N GLU A 258 8.20 -13.13 9.93
CA GLU A 258 7.20 -12.10 9.67
C GLU A 258 7.33 -10.94 10.67
N LEU A 259 7.52 -11.28 11.95
CA LEU A 259 7.71 -10.28 13.00
C LEU A 259 9.04 -9.55 12.86
N SER A 260 10.11 -10.27 12.49
CA SER A 260 11.41 -9.67 12.20
C SER A 260 11.31 -8.65 11.05
N GLN A 261 10.64 -8.99 9.96
CA GLN A 261 10.43 -8.08 8.83
C GLN A 261 9.61 -6.84 9.23
N SER A 262 8.50 -7.01 9.94
CA SER A 262 7.68 -5.89 10.41
C SER A 262 8.44 -4.96 11.37
N LEU A 263 9.29 -5.51 12.23
CA LEU A 263 10.14 -4.71 13.12
C LEU A 263 11.23 -3.95 12.36
N LYS A 264 11.83 -4.55 11.33
CA LYS A 264 12.79 -3.85 10.45
C LYS A 264 12.13 -2.65 9.77
N ILE A 265 10.87 -2.77 9.35
CA ILE A 265 10.10 -1.66 8.77
C ILE A 265 9.78 -0.61 9.83
N PHE A 266 9.26 -1.03 11.00
CA PHE A 266 8.90 -0.13 12.09
C PHE A 266 10.09 0.71 12.56
N PHE A 267 11.20 0.07 12.92
CA PHE A 267 12.42 0.78 13.33
C PHE A 267 13.08 1.52 12.17
N GLY A 268 12.97 1.00 10.94
CA GLY A 268 13.44 1.67 9.74
C GLY A 268 12.80 3.04 9.58
N TYR A 269 11.48 3.11 9.68
CA TYR A 269 10.74 4.38 9.63
C TYR A 269 11.06 5.31 10.81
N LEU A 270 11.17 4.77 12.03
CA LEU A 270 11.55 5.59 13.19
C LEU A 270 12.94 6.22 13.00
N PHE A 271 13.93 5.44 12.56
CA PHE A 271 15.26 5.95 12.29
C PHE A 271 15.31 6.87 11.07
N MET A 272 14.52 6.60 10.03
CA MET A 272 14.40 7.49 8.87
C MET A 272 13.85 8.86 9.25
N ALA A 273 12.91 8.93 10.20
CA ALA A 273 12.31 10.19 10.63
C ALA A 273 13.26 11.08 11.44
N ILE A 274 14.22 10.50 12.16
CA ILE A 274 15.10 11.24 13.09
C ILE A 274 15.92 12.33 12.39
N PRO A 275 16.74 12.06 11.34
CA PRO A 275 17.58 13.08 10.72
C PRO A 275 16.81 14.30 10.17
N PRO A 276 15.73 14.16 9.37
CA PRO A 276 15.00 15.32 8.86
C PRO A 276 14.27 16.08 9.97
N LEU A 277 13.70 15.42 10.99
CA LEU A 277 13.09 16.11 12.14
C LEU A 277 14.14 16.86 12.96
N TRP A 278 15.34 16.30 13.09
CA TRP A 278 16.48 16.95 13.72
C TRP A 278 16.90 18.20 12.95
N ILE A 279 16.98 18.13 11.61
CA ILE A 279 17.26 19.28 10.75
C ILE A 279 16.20 20.37 10.95
N VAL A 280 14.91 20.02 10.93
CA VAL A 280 13.81 20.97 11.17
C VAL A 280 13.94 21.63 12.54
N PHE A 281 14.24 20.87 13.60
CA PHE A 281 14.45 21.42 14.93
C PHE A 281 15.56 22.47 14.96
N TYR A 282 16.72 22.18 14.36
CA TYR A 282 17.84 23.13 14.31
C TYR A 282 17.54 24.34 13.41
N GLN A 283 16.84 24.15 12.29
CA GLN A 283 16.39 25.23 11.42
C GLN A 283 15.46 26.20 12.16
N ILE A 284 14.46 25.69 12.88
CA ILE A 284 13.55 26.52 13.69
C ILE A 284 14.31 27.23 14.80
N LYS A 285 15.20 26.52 15.51
CA LYS A 285 16.01 27.09 16.59
C LYS A 285 16.92 28.21 16.07
N SER A 286 17.53 28.03 14.91
CA SER A 286 18.41 29.04 14.28
C SER A 286 17.64 30.30 13.92
N LEU A 287 16.38 30.20 13.51
CA LEU A 287 15.54 31.34 13.15
C LEU A 287 14.99 32.11 14.35
N ASN A 288 14.65 31.40 15.43
CA ASN A 288 13.97 31.99 16.59
C ASN A 288 14.89 32.21 17.81
N GLY A 289 16.16 31.79 17.75
CA GLY A 289 17.09 31.74 18.88
C GLY A 289 16.84 30.57 19.83
N GLU A 290 15.56 30.27 20.09
CA GLU A 290 15.10 29.13 20.89
C GLU A 290 14.02 28.30 20.17
N PHE A 291 13.89 27.04 20.56
CA PHE A 291 12.77 26.20 20.16
C PHE A 291 11.82 26.04 21.35
N THR A 292 10.55 26.40 21.15
CA THR A 292 9.52 26.33 22.19
C THR A 292 8.33 25.50 21.74
N PHE A 293 8.01 24.43 22.47
CA PHE A 293 6.88 23.54 22.14
C PHE A 293 5.51 24.22 22.16
N LYS A 294 5.40 25.41 22.77
CA LYS A 294 4.14 26.18 22.82
C LYS A 294 3.80 26.88 21.50
N LYS A 295 4.78 27.13 20.63
CA LYS A 295 4.58 27.87 19.37
C LYS A 295 4.29 26.88 18.24
N ASP A 296 3.21 27.13 17.52
CA ASP A 296 2.80 26.29 16.39
C ASP A 296 3.53 26.73 15.10
N TYR A 297 4.80 26.32 14.98
CA TYR A 297 5.64 26.66 13.83
C TYR A 297 5.10 26.11 12.50
N LEU A 298 4.40 24.97 12.54
CA LEU A 298 3.96 24.24 11.34
C LEU A 298 2.49 24.46 11.01
N GLN A 299 1.79 25.24 11.86
CA GLN A 299 0.34 25.42 11.82
C GLN A 299 -0.37 24.06 11.87
N PHE A 300 0.02 23.22 12.83
CA PHE A 300 -0.63 21.95 13.14
C PHE A 300 -2.12 22.16 13.35
N ASN A 301 -2.49 23.24 14.05
CA ASN A 301 -3.88 23.64 14.29
C ASN A 301 -4.72 22.44 14.75
N PHE A 302 -4.25 21.75 15.80
CA PHE A 302 -4.86 20.52 16.32
C PHE A 302 -6.32 20.72 16.75
N LEU A 303 -6.64 21.90 17.28
CA LEU A 303 -7.99 22.27 17.69
C LEU A 303 -8.56 23.35 16.75
N PRO A 304 -9.83 23.23 16.34
CA PRO A 304 -10.76 22.16 16.70
C PRO A 304 -10.55 20.86 15.89
N ILE A 305 -10.35 19.73 16.57
CA ILE A 305 -10.10 18.40 15.96
C ILE A 305 -11.20 18.03 14.96
N LYS A 306 -12.46 18.33 15.30
CA LYS A 306 -13.62 18.06 14.42
C LYS A 306 -13.46 18.74 13.06
N TYR A 307 -12.95 19.97 13.02
CA TYR A 307 -12.71 20.66 11.76
C TYR A 307 -11.64 19.95 10.94
N ALA A 308 -10.51 19.59 11.57
CA ALA A 308 -9.42 18.89 10.88
C ALA A 308 -9.87 17.53 10.31
N ILE A 309 -10.64 16.76 11.08
CA ILE A 309 -11.22 15.49 10.63
C ILE A 309 -12.15 15.71 9.43
N ILE A 310 -13.06 16.69 9.50
CA ILE A 310 -14.00 16.96 8.40
C ILE A 310 -13.24 17.39 7.13
N GLN A 311 -12.23 18.26 7.25
CA GLN A 311 -11.44 18.68 6.08
C GLN A 311 -10.60 17.54 5.53
N GLY A 312 -10.02 16.71 6.39
CA GLY A 312 -9.26 15.53 5.97
C GLY A 312 -10.14 14.51 5.21
N ILE A 313 -11.32 14.18 5.74
CA ILE A 313 -12.29 13.29 5.07
C ILE A 313 -12.77 13.92 3.76
N LYS A 314 -13.08 15.22 3.75
CA LYS A 314 -13.53 15.92 2.55
C LYS A 314 -12.45 15.92 1.47
N GLY A 315 -11.20 16.19 1.84
CA GLY A 315 -10.04 16.16 0.94
C GLY A 315 -9.81 14.77 0.36
N TRP A 316 -9.84 13.75 1.23
CA TRP A 316 -9.75 12.34 0.82
C TRP A 316 -10.87 11.96 -0.17
N LEU A 317 -12.14 12.17 0.19
CA LEU A 317 -13.28 11.88 -0.70
C LEU A 317 -13.15 12.59 -2.05
N THR A 318 -12.69 13.84 -2.06
CA THR A 318 -12.57 14.63 -3.29
C THR A 318 -11.47 14.09 -4.20
N ILE A 319 -10.32 13.64 -3.66
CA ILE A 319 -9.19 13.23 -4.48
C ILE A 319 -9.27 11.78 -4.96
N VAL A 320 -9.92 10.89 -4.20
CA VAL A 320 -9.94 9.44 -4.49
C VAL A 320 -10.38 9.10 -5.93
N PRO A 321 -11.45 9.69 -6.50
CA PRO A 321 -11.83 9.39 -7.88
C PRO A 321 -10.71 9.68 -8.89
N PHE A 322 -9.93 10.74 -8.68
CA PHE A 322 -8.83 11.10 -9.56
C PHE A 322 -7.64 10.16 -9.40
N VAL A 323 -7.29 9.80 -8.16
CA VAL A 323 -6.22 8.84 -7.91
C VAL A 323 -6.56 7.50 -8.55
N LEU A 324 -7.77 6.99 -8.33
CA LEU A 324 -8.23 5.73 -8.91
C LEU A 324 -8.35 5.78 -10.44
N LEU A 325 -8.74 6.93 -11.02
CA LEU A 325 -8.73 7.11 -12.47
C LEU A 325 -7.32 7.05 -13.05
N ILE A 326 -6.34 7.69 -12.40
CA ILE A 326 -4.94 7.62 -12.85
C ILE A 326 -4.38 6.22 -12.66
N SER A 327 -4.68 5.53 -11.56
CA SER A 327 -4.37 4.09 -11.42
C SER A 327 -5.00 3.29 -12.56
N LEU A 328 -6.27 3.55 -12.86
CA LEU A 328 -7.02 3.18 -14.09
C LEU A 328 -6.13 3.15 -15.34
N ILE A 329 -5.67 4.34 -15.67
CA ILE A 329 -4.90 4.62 -16.88
C ILE A 329 -3.53 3.93 -16.81
N MET A 330 -2.84 4.02 -15.66
CA MET A 330 -1.53 3.38 -15.49
C MET A 330 -1.59 1.87 -15.66
N ASN A 331 -2.64 1.21 -15.14
CA ASN A 331 -2.86 -0.21 -15.32
C ASN A 331 -3.01 -0.62 -16.80
N SER A 332 -3.49 0.28 -17.65
CA SER A 332 -3.64 0.02 -19.09
C SER A 332 -2.39 0.34 -19.92
N LEU A 333 -1.46 1.14 -19.36
CA LEU A 333 -0.27 1.60 -20.06
C LEU A 333 0.97 0.81 -19.68
N ILE A 334 1.06 0.36 -18.43
CA ILE A 334 2.23 -0.33 -17.89
C ILE A 334 1.75 -1.64 -17.23
N ASP A 335 1.87 -2.73 -17.99
CA ASP A 335 1.53 -4.06 -17.49
C ASP A 335 2.39 -4.42 -16.26
N ASN A 336 1.78 -5.09 -15.29
CA ASN A 336 2.47 -5.72 -14.16
C ASN A 336 3.36 -4.81 -13.29
N GLN A 337 3.08 -3.50 -13.19
CA GLN A 337 3.81 -2.60 -12.27
C GLN A 337 2.99 -2.05 -11.10
N ASN A 338 1.70 -2.38 -11.05
CA ASN A 338 0.81 -1.92 -9.99
C ASN A 338 1.08 -2.69 -8.70
N GLY A 339 1.20 -1.99 -7.58
CA GLY A 339 1.53 -2.64 -6.32
C GLY A 339 2.95 -3.20 -6.29
N SER A 340 3.89 -2.54 -6.97
CA SER A 340 5.33 -2.82 -6.82
C SER A 340 5.90 -2.32 -5.48
N ASN A 341 5.04 -1.77 -4.61
CA ASN A 341 5.37 -1.44 -3.24
C ASN A 341 5.58 -2.71 -2.39
N PRO A 342 6.82 -2.96 -1.91
CA PRO A 342 7.15 -4.17 -1.15
C PRO A 342 6.32 -4.34 0.15
N LEU A 343 5.78 -3.24 0.69
CA LEU A 343 4.94 -3.29 1.88
C LEU A 343 3.62 -4.04 1.62
N LEU A 344 3.10 -4.00 0.39
CA LEU A 344 1.86 -4.69 0.04
C LEU A 344 2.04 -6.20 0.13
N GLU A 345 3.13 -6.72 -0.43
CA GLU A 345 3.47 -8.15 -0.39
C GLU A 345 3.63 -8.64 1.04
N ILE A 346 4.36 -7.88 1.86
CA ILE A 346 4.57 -8.20 3.28
C ILE A 346 3.25 -8.21 4.02
N VAL A 347 2.33 -7.28 3.77
CA VAL A 347 1.00 -7.27 4.42
C VAL A 347 0.15 -8.45 3.96
N LEU A 348 0.16 -8.82 2.68
CA LEU A 348 -0.65 -9.93 2.15
C LEU A 348 -0.19 -11.30 2.66
N ASN A 349 1.12 -11.51 2.74
CA ASN A 349 1.71 -12.81 3.07
C ASN A 349 1.99 -13.01 4.57
N ASN A 350 1.67 -12.03 5.41
CA ASN A 350 1.86 -12.13 6.84
C ASN A 350 0.65 -12.79 7.50
N ASN A 351 0.88 -13.65 8.50
CA ASN A 351 -0.18 -14.25 9.30
C ASN A 351 -0.13 -13.89 10.79
N ASN A 352 0.88 -13.14 11.20
CA ASN A 352 1.15 -12.78 12.58
C ASN A 352 0.46 -11.45 12.96
N TYR A 353 -0.51 -11.50 13.88
CA TYR A 353 -1.29 -10.32 14.29
C TYR A 353 -0.46 -9.16 14.84
N LEU A 354 0.61 -9.44 15.58
CA LEU A 354 1.50 -8.41 16.09
C LEU A 354 2.24 -7.71 14.95
N SER A 355 2.66 -8.49 13.95
CA SER A 355 3.33 -7.98 12.75
C SER A 355 2.41 -7.05 11.96
N PHE A 356 1.14 -7.43 11.78
CA PHE A 356 0.12 -6.55 11.19
C PHE A 356 -0.07 -5.27 11.99
N PHE A 357 -0.19 -5.37 13.32
CA PHE A 357 -0.39 -4.20 14.16
C PHE A 357 0.78 -3.22 14.01
N LEU A 358 2.02 -3.70 14.00
CA LEU A 358 3.21 -2.87 13.77
C LEU A 358 3.19 -2.21 12.39
N LEU A 359 2.85 -2.97 11.34
CA LEU A 359 2.74 -2.42 9.99
C LEU A 359 1.63 -1.36 9.91
N TYR A 360 0.46 -1.62 10.49
CA TYR A 360 -0.66 -0.68 10.54
C TYR A 360 -0.27 0.64 11.21
N ILE A 361 0.33 0.59 12.40
CA ILE A 361 0.77 1.79 13.11
C ILE A 361 1.82 2.55 12.30
N THR A 362 2.76 1.83 11.67
CA THR A 362 3.81 2.44 10.86
C THR A 362 3.23 3.16 9.65
N THR A 363 2.47 2.46 8.81
CA THR A 363 2.00 2.98 7.52
C THR A 363 0.81 3.93 7.66
N THR A 364 -0.04 3.77 8.67
CA THR A 364 -1.29 4.54 8.81
C THR A 364 -1.12 5.75 9.71
N LEU A 365 -0.19 5.72 10.67
CA LEU A 365 -0.03 6.80 11.66
C LEU A 365 1.34 7.46 11.57
N LEU A 366 2.43 6.69 11.74
CA LEU A 366 3.77 7.24 11.86
C LEU A 366 4.26 7.85 10.55
N ALA A 367 4.15 7.12 9.43
CA ALA A 367 4.57 7.60 8.12
C ALA A 367 3.79 8.85 7.68
N PRO A 368 2.43 8.87 7.69
CA PRO A 368 1.66 10.08 7.39
C PRO A 368 2.02 11.27 8.26
N LEU A 369 2.16 11.08 9.59
CA LEU A 369 2.52 12.19 10.48
C LEU A 369 3.90 12.78 10.11
N PHE A 370 4.88 11.91 9.94
CA PHE A 370 6.25 12.29 9.62
C PHE A 370 6.34 12.97 8.25
N GLU A 371 5.80 12.33 7.21
CA GLU A 371 5.87 12.83 5.84
C GLU A 371 5.14 14.17 5.70
N GLU A 372 3.96 14.33 6.31
CA GLU A 372 3.23 15.60 6.23
C GLU A 372 3.98 16.74 6.92
N ILE A 373 4.68 16.49 8.04
CA ILE A 373 5.55 17.51 8.66
C ILE A 373 6.59 18.03 7.67
N ILE A 374 7.23 17.14 6.91
CA ILE A 374 8.28 17.51 5.95
C ILE A 374 7.67 18.17 4.71
N PHE A 375 6.73 17.51 4.05
CA PHE A 375 6.20 17.94 2.76
C PHE A 375 5.19 19.08 2.88
N ARG A 376 4.25 19.03 3.84
CA ARG A 376 3.15 20.00 3.97
C ARG A 376 3.39 21.02 5.07
N GLY A 377 4.19 20.67 6.06
CA GLY A 377 4.58 21.57 7.15
C GLY A 377 5.71 22.52 6.79
N ILE A 378 6.65 22.10 5.94
CA ILE A 378 7.88 22.87 5.64
C ILE A 378 8.06 23.14 4.14
N LEU A 379 8.09 22.09 3.31
CA LEU A 379 8.41 22.22 1.89
C LEU A 379 7.35 23.04 1.11
N LEU A 380 6.08 22.66 1.22
CA LEU A 380 4.96 23.34 0.55
C LEU A 380 4.86 24.84 0.90
N PRO A 381 4.87 25.27 2.19
CA PRO A 381 4.88 26.69 2.54
C PRO A 381 6.04 27.45 1.91
N THR A 382 7.25 26.90 1.96
CA THR A 382 8.47 27.54 1.45
C THR A 382 8.40 27.72 -0.06
N LEU A 383 8.02 26.67 -0.80
CA LEU A 383 7.85 26.74 -2.26
C LEU A 383 6.70 27.68 -2.66
N SER A 384 5.63 27.73 -1.87
CA SER A 384 4.49 28.61 -2.12
C SER A 384 4.86 30.09 -1.94
N ARG A 385 5.71 30.41 -0.96
CA ARG A 385 6.26 31.77 -0.76
C ARG A 385 7.11 32.19 -1.95
N ASP A 386 8.00 31.31 -2.42
CA ASP A 386 9.03 31.68 -3.41
C ASP A 386 8.54 31.62 -4.86
N PHE A 387 7.60 30.73 -5.17
CA PHE A 387 7.15 30.43 -6.55
C PHE A 387 5.63 30.53 -6.76
N GLY A 388 4.88 30.90 -5.72
CA GLY A 388 3.43 30.94 -5.73
C GLY A 388 2.78 29.59 -5.38
N VAL A 389 1.54 29.65 -4.90
CA VAL A 389 0.81 28.51 -4.33
C VAL A 389 0.68 27.33 -5.29
N ILE A 390 0.39 27.58 -6.57
CA ILE A 390 0.18 26.52 -7.58
C ILE A 390 1.50 25.75 -7.82
N SER A 391 2.60 26.48 -8.03
CA SER A 391 3.93 25.89 -8.19
C SER A 391 4.34 25.11 -6.93
N GLY A 392 4.04 25.65 -5.74
CA GLY A 392 4.28 24.99 -4.47
C GLY A 392 3.57 23.64 -4.36
N ILE A 393 2.28 23.59 -4.71
CA ILE A 393 1.49 22.34 -4.75
C ILE A 393 2.16 21.34 -5.70
N ILE A 394 2.37 21.73 -6.96
CA ILE A 394 2.87 20.82 -8.00
C ILE A 394 4.25 20.28 -7.63
N VAL A 395 5.20 21.14 -7.26
CA VAL A 395 6.57 20.72 -6.97
C VAL A 395 6.63 19.87 -5.69
N SER A 396 5.91 20.26 -4.63
CA SER A 396 5.89 19.45 -3.40
C SER A 396 5.26 18.07 -3.62
N ALA A 397 4.20 17.99 -4.43
CA ALA A 397 3.51 16.73 -4.73
C ALA A 397 4.40 15.83 -5.59
N PHE A 398 5.15 16.40 -6.52
CA PHE A 398 6.08 15.66 -7.38
C PHE A 398 7.23 15.06 -6.56
N ILE A 399 7.86 15.85 -5.68
CA ILE A 399 8.93 15.36 -4.80
C ILE A 399 8.39 14.27 -3.86
N PHE A 400 7.19 14.45 -3.32
CA PHE A 400 6.50 13.44 -2.50
C PHE A 400 6.30 12.12 -3.27
N ALA A 401 5.78 12.17 -4.50
CA ALA A 401 5.57 10.98 -5.32
C ALA A 401 6.89 10.30 -5.70
N LEU A 402 7.92 11.09 -6.00
CA LEU A 402 9.23 10.60 -6.39
C LEU A 402 9.94 9.87 -5.24
N ALA A 403 9.74 10.31 -3.99
CA ALA A 403 10.29 9.67 -2.79
C ALA A 403 9.77 8.24 -2.56
N HIS A 404 8.68 7.83 -3.21
CA HIS A 404 8.14 6.47 -3.07
C HIS A 404 8.85 5.44 -3.96
N LEU A 405 9.66 5.88 -4.93
CA LEU A 405 10.51 5.02 -5.75
C LEU A 405 9.75 3.84 -6.40
N SER A 406 8.52 4.11 -6.84
CA SER A 406 7.65 3.16 -7.54
C SER A 406 7.12 3.82 -8.81
N LEU A 407 7.59 3.38 -9.98
CA LEU A 407 7.24 4.03 -11.25
C LEU A 407 5.75 3.88 -11.58
N GLY A 408 5.17 2.70 -11.33
CA GLY A 408 3.73 2.46 -11.53
C GLY A 408 2.86 3.29 -10.58
N GLU A 409 3.31 3.52 -9.34
CA GLU A 409 2.55 4.26 -8.33
C GLU A 409 2.84 5.77 -8.32
N MET A 410 3.91 6.23 -8.98
CA MET A 410 4.29 7.64 -8.96
C MET A 410 3.18 8.57 -9.50
N PRO A 411 2.54 8.32 -10.66
CA PRO A 411 1.44 9.17 -11.13
C PRO A 411 0.22 9.23 -10.18
N PRO A 412 -0.33 8.12 -9.66
CA PRO A 412 -1.42 8.22 -8.68
C PRO A 412 -0.98 8.88 -7.36
N LEU A 413 0.25 8.63 -6.88
CA LEU A 413 0.80 9.29 -5.69
C LEU A 413 1.03 10.79 -5.90
N PHE A 414 1.35 11.22 -7.12
CA PHE A 414 1.42 12.63 -7.47
C PHE A 414 0.06 13.32 -7.34
N VAL A 415 -1.01 12.66 -7.81
CA VAL A 415 -2.38 13.16 -7.64
C VAL A 415 -2.80 13.19 -6.17
N LEU A 416 -2.49 12.14 -5.41
CA LEU A 416 -2.69 12.15 -3.96
C LEU A 416 -1.93 13.31 -3.31
N GLY A 417 -0.69 13.53 -3.76
CA GLY A 417 0.18 14.58 -3.26
C GLY A 417 -0.38 15.99 -3.49
N ILE A 418 -1.01 16.21 -4.65
CA ILE A 418 -1.78 17.43 -4.96
C ILE A 418 -2.96 17.56 -4.00
N GLY A 419 -3.74 16.50 -3.79
CA GLY A 419 -4.88 16.49 -2.88
C GLY A 419 -4.51 16.85 -1.44
N LEU A 420 -3.39 16.32 -0.95
CA LEU A 420 -2.84 16.65 0.37
C LEU A 420 -2.42 18.12 0.46
N ALA A 421 -1.70 18.63 -0.55
CA ALA A 421 -1.30 20.03 -0.60
C ALA A 421 -2.52 20.97 -0.65
N ILE A 422 -3.54 20.66 -1.47
CA ILE A 422 -4.80 21.41 -1.53
C ILE A 422 -5.50 21.38 -0.17
N THR A 423 -5.58 20.21 0.47
CA THR A 423 -6.21 20.07 1.80
C THR A 423 -5.48 20.90 2.84
N ARG A 424 -4.15 20.91 2.83
CA ARG A 424 -3.32 21.75 3.72
C ARG A 424 -3.60 23.24 3.55
N ILE A 425 -3.69 23.73 2.31
CA ILE A 425 -3.90 25.16 2.04
C ILE A 425 -5.37 25.56 2.23
N ALA A 426 -6.33 24.72 1.84
CA ALA A 426 -7.75 25.01 2.00
C ALA A 426 -8.20 25.02 3.46
N SER A 427 -7.63 24.12 4.29
CA SER A 427 -7.95 24.04 5.72
C SER A 427 -7.11 24.95 6.60
N GLY A 428 -5.93 25.37 6.14
CA GLY A 428 -4.94 26.05 6.97
C GLY A 428 -4.36 25.19 8.10
N SER A 429 -4.66 23.88 8.13
CA SER A 429 -4.25 22.95 9.19
C SER A 429 -3.40 21.83 8.61
N LEU A 430 -2.19 21.65 9.14
CA LEU A 430 -1.36 20.50 8.80
C LEU A 430 -2.01 19.19 9.25
N PHE A 431 -2.69 19.19 10.39
CA PHE A 431 -3.35 17.99 10.89
C PHE A 431 -4.47 17.48 9.95
N SER A 432 -5.15 18.36 9.22
CA SER A 432 -6.14 17.94 8.21
C SER A 432 -5.50 17.09 7.09
N SER A 433 -4.28 17.44 6.70
CA SER A 433 -3.50 16.70 5.70
C SER A 433 -3.00 15.37 6.27
N VAL A 434 -2.55 15.35 7.54
CA VAL A 434 -2.20 14.11 8.26
C VAL A 434 -3.40 13.15 8.28
N ILE A 435 -4.60 13.63 8.65
CA ILE A 435 -5.80 12.79 8.65
C ILE A 435 -6.14 12.28 7.25
N MET A 436 -6.08 13.13 6.23
CA MET A 436 -6.32 12.71 4.85
C MET A 436 -5.33 11.61 4.40
N HIS A 437 -4.05 11.77 4.71
CA HIS A 437 -3.02 10.81 4.36
C HIS A 437 -3.19 9.50 5.15
N SER A 438 -3.45 9.59 6.45
CA SER A 438 -3.79 8.43 7.29
C SER A 438 -5.03 7.69 6.78
N LEU A 439 -6.05 8.38 6.27
CA LEU A 439 -7.23 7.74 5.67
C LEU A 439 -6.87 6.97 4.39
N TRP A 440 -6.03 7.55 3.53
CA TRP A 440 -5.55 6.89 2.32
C TRP A 440 -4.80 5.59 2.65
N ASN A 441 -3.80 5.67 3.55
CA ASN A 441 -3.00 4.51 3.93
C ASN A 441 -3.82 3.49 4.72
N GLY A 442 -4.65 3.94 5.64
CA GLY A 442 -5.47 3.08 6.50
C GLY A 442 -6.52 2.29 5.72
N LEU A 443 -7.17 2.90 4.72
CA LEU A 443 -8.14 2.17 3.88
C LEU A 443 -7.46 1.20 2.91
N THR A 444 -6.29 1.57 2.37
CA THR A 444 -5.47 0.65 1.57
C THR A 444 -5.06 -0.55 2.42
N PHE A 445 -4.57 -0.33 3.65
CA PHE A 445 -4.22 -1.38 4.59
C PHE A 445 -5.43 -2.24 4.99
N LEU A 446 -6.58 -1.62 5.26
CA LEU A 446 -7.81 -2.33 5.58
C LEU A 446 -8.23 -3.25 4.43
N ASN A 447 -8.12 -2.80 3.17
CA ASN A 447 -8.44 -3.62 2.01
C ASN A 447 -7.57 -4.89 1.97
N LEU A 448 -6.26 -4.75 2.13
CA LEU A 448 -5.33 -5.89 2.19
C LEU A 448 -5.63 -6.83 3.36
N PHE A 449 -5.98 -6.29 4.52
CA PHE A 449 -6.38 -7.09 5.67
C PHE A 449 -7.66 -7.90 5.41
N LEU A 450 -8.63 -7.33 4.69
CA LEU A 450 -9.86 -8.04 4.31
C LEU A 450 -9.60 -9.20 3.34
N LEU A 451 -8.55 -9.11 2.51
CA LEU A 451 -8.16 -10.14 1.54
C LEU A 451 -7.61 -11.44 2.17
N ARG A 452 -7.39 -11.46 3.48
CA ARG A 452 -6.95 -12.68 4.19
C ARG A 452 -8.11 -13.66 4.36
N THR A 453 -7.90 -14.93 4.04
CA THR A 453 -8.91 -16.01 4.13
C THR A 453 -8.79 -16.84 5.38
#